data_AF-A0A956J6Q4-F1
#
_entry.id   AF-A0A956J6Q4-F1
#
_cell.length_a   1.000
_cell.length_b   1.000
_cell.length_c   1.000
_cell.angle_alpha   90.00
_cell.angle_beta   90.00
_cell.angle_gamma   90.00
#
_symmetry.space_group_name_H-M   'P 1'
#
loop_
_entity.id
_entity.type
_entity.pdbx_description
1 polymer ?
#
loop_
_entity_poly.entity_id
_entity_poly.type
_entity_poly.pdbx_seq_one_letter_code
_entity_poly.pdbx_strand_id
1 'polypeptide(L)'
;MGLGRWVIAGCMGAAFGWTACGGDSFTSGAGTGGNASGGSAGAGAAAGDGGNAGSGATASGGAAGTGTAGSGAAGNGGTGTAGGSGNGGAGGVPSEYANCTGPGQCLLVPSNCCGYCSEPKLEDFIPINSSFESAFYGDRCSTIDCPSCITQLPGNFTAICRAGRCERVNVYDDDKLVGCERTEDCQLRWGSQCCEACAPSPDQLIAVAHGTIEQNQCGNGIPCPECPTPGYPSDASAECINQRCAVVYAN
;
A
#
# COMPACT_ATOMS: atom_id res chain seq x y z
N MET A 1 56.98 -18.29 -4.65
CA MET A 1 57.05 -17.71 -6.01
C MET A 1 56.02 -18.44 -6.86
N GLY A 2 54.88 -17.81 -7.13
CA GLY A 2 53.79 -18.40 -7.90
C GLY A 2 52.80 -17.29 -8.25
N LEU A 3 53.06 -16.60 -9.36
CA LEU A 3 52.22 -15.51 -9.85
C LEU A 3 51.05 -16.10 -10.63
N GLY A 4 49.87 -16.16 -10.00
CA GLY A 4 48.61 -16.49 -10.65
C GLY A 4 48.08 -15.27 -11.42
N ARG A 5 48.01 -15.39 -12.75
CA ARG A 5 47.38 -14.42 -13.67
C ARG A 5 45.87 -14.44 -13.46
N TRP A 6 45.28 -13.29 -13.12
CA TRP A 6 43.83 -13.07 -13.23
C TRP A 6 43.52 -12.48 -14.60
N VAL A 7 42.67 -13.16 -15.35
CA VAL A 7 42.09 -12.68 -16.61
C VAL A 7 40.87 -11.84 -16.23
N ILE A 8 40.94 -10.53 -16.49
CA ILE A 8 39.79 -9.62 -16.41
C ILE A 8 38.99 -9.83 -17.71
N ALA A 9 37.91 -10.60 -17.63
CA ALA A 9 36.92 -10.67 -18.69
C ALA A 9 36.00 -9.44 -18.56
N GLY A 10 36.13 -8.50 -19.47
CA GLY A 10 35.23 -7.35 -19.58
C GLY A 10 33.85 -7.80 -20.06
N CYS A 11 32.82 -7.57 -19.24
CA CYS A 11 31.44 -7.53 -19.71
C CYS A 11 31.15 -6.10 -20.20
N MET A 12 31.17 -5.94 -21.52
CA MET A 12 30.61 -4.79 -22.21
C MET A 12 29.09 -4.74 -22.02
N GLY A 13 28.57 -3.51 -22.00
CA GLY A 13 27.23 -3.14 -21.58
C GLY A 13 26.08 -3.96 -22.16
N ALA A 14 25.15 -4.32 -21.27
CA ALA A 14 23.76 -4.55 -21.61
C ALA A 14 22.99 -3.28 -21.21
N ALA A 15 22.41 -2.62 -22.21
CA ALA A 15 21.44 -1.56 -22.02
C ALA A 15 20.24 -2.11 -21.24
N PHE A 16 19.98 -1.55 -20.05
CA PHE A 16 18.74 -1.77 -19.33
C PHE A 16 17.61 -1.04 -20.07
N GLY A 17 17.00 -1.72 -21.02
CA GLY A 17 15.70 -1.34 -21.54
C GLY A 17 14.66 -1.53 -20.44
N TRP A 18 14.01 -0.45 -20.04
CA TRP A 18 12.76 -0.52 -19.30
C TRP A 18 11.74 -1.18 -20.22
N THR A 19 11.49 -2.47 -20.01
CA THR A 19 10.36 -3.16 -20.64
C THR A 19 9.09 -2.56 -20.05
N ALA A 20 8.48 -1.66 -20.81
CA ALA A 20 7.10 -1.27 -20.63
C ALA A 20 6.23 -2.54 -20.48
N CYS A 21 5.35 -2.56 -19.49
CA CYS A 21 4.22 -3.48 -19.46
C CYS A 21 3.32 -3.16 -20.66
N GLY A 22 3.67 -3.73 -21.81
CA GLY A 22 2.85 -3.76 -23.01
C GLY A 22 1.66 -4.68 -22.76
N GLY A 23 0.47 -4.14 -22.96
CA GLY A 23 -0.79 -4.81 -22.68
C GLY A 23 -0.95 -6.15 -23.41
N ASP A 24 -1.41 -7.14 -22.67
CA ASP A 24 -1.95 -8.36 -23.23
C ASP A 24 -3.26 -8.01 -23.97
N SER A 25 -3.14 -7.89 -25.28
CA SER A 25 -4.29 -7.85 -26.17
C SER A 25 -4.96 -9.23 -26.13
N PHE A 26 -6.06 -9.36 -25.40
CA PHE A 26 -6.92 -10.54 -25.50
C PHE A 26 -7.55 -10.55 -26.89
N THR A 27 -6.98 -11.36 -27.78
CA THR A 27 -7.61 -11.77 -29.04
C THR A 27 -8.90 -12.49 -28.71
N SER A 28 -10.02 -11.80 -28.89
CA SER A 28 -11.36 -12.37 -28.83
C SER A 28 -11.51 -13.34 -29.99
N GLY A 29 -11.28 -14.63 -29.71
CA GLY A 29 -11.58 -15.71 -30.65
C GLY A 29 -13.08 -15.75 -30.93
N ALA A 30 -13.43 -15.58 -32.20
CA ALA A 30 -14.77 -15.76 -32.71
C ALA A 30 -15.24 -17.21 -32.51
N GLY A 31 -16.14 -17.43 -31.56
CA GLY A 31 -16.91 -18.66 -31.40
C GLY A 31 -18.35 -18.43 -31.85
N THR A 32 -18.66 -18.85 -33.09
CA THR A 32 -20.01 -18.90 -33.63
C THR A 32 -20.85 -20.00 -32.97
N GLY A 33 -22.08 -19.68 -32.58
CA GLY A 33 -23.20 -20.62 -32.58
C GLY A 33 -23.92 -20.82 -31.24
N GLY A 34 -25.20 -20.44 -31.18
CA GLY A 34 -26.10 -20.82 -30.10
C GLY A 34 -27.32 -19.92 -29.92
N ASN A 35 -28.17 -19.83 -30.96
CA ASN A 35 -29.47 -19.19 -30.88
C ASN A 35 -30.50 -20.18 -30.34
N ALA A 36 -31.10 -19.94 -29.16
CA ALA A 36 -32.40 -20.48 -28.79
C ALA A 36 -33.03 -19.66 -27.65
N SER A 37 -34.03 -18.90 -28.08
CA SER A 37 -35.07 -18.18 -27.34
C SER A 37 -35.83 -19.01 -26.31
N GLY A 38 -36.14 -18.39 -25.16
CA GLY A 38 -37.11 -18.90 -24.19
C GLY A 38 -37.48 -17.82 -23.18
N GLY A 39 -38.43 -16.95 -23.55
CA GLY A 39 -38.95 -15.91 -22.67
C GLY A 39 -39.91 -16.45 -21.61
N SER A 40 -40.03 -15.73 -20.51
CA SER A 40 -41.23 -15.69 -19.68
C SER A 40 -41.29 -14.34 -18.99
N ALA A 41 -42.29 -13.55 -19.41
CA ALA A 41 -42.64 -12.27 -18.85
C ALA A 41 -43.21 -12.43 -17.44
N GLY A 42 -42.77 -11.58 -16.51
CA GLY A 42 -43.42 -11.36 -15.22
C GLY A 42 -43.56 -9.85 -15.00
N ALA A 43 -44.73 -9.33 -15.30
CA ALA A 43 -45.15 -7.99 -14.90
C ALA A 43 -45.57 -8.01 -13.43
N GLY A 44 -45.18 -6.99 -12.67
CA GLY A 44 -45.62 -6.81 -11.29
C GLY A 44 -45.08 -5.52 -10.69
N ALA A 45 -45.90 -4.47 -10.76
CA ALA A 45 -45.65 -3.17 -10.15
C ALA A 45 -45.60 -3.24 -8.62
N ALA A 46 -44.78 -2.39 -8.00
CA ALA A 46 -45.13 -1.65 -6.78
C ALA A 46 -44.13 -0.53 -6.55
N ALA A 47 -44.63 0.71 -6.59
CA ALA A 47 -43.99 1.85 -5.95
C ALA A 47 -44.00 1.65 -4.43
N GLY A 48 -42.92 2.05 -3.77
CA GLY A 48 -42.79 2.05 -2.32
C GLY A 48 -41.67 2.98 -1.89
N ASP A 49 -42.05 4.21 -1.54
CA ASP A 49 -41.25 5.11 -0.71
C ASP A 49 -41.03 4.51 0.68
N GLY A 50 -39.92 4.86 1.34
CA GLY A 50 -39.80 4.72 2.79
C GLY A 50 -38.47 4.14 3.26
N GLY A 51 -37.55 5.00 3.68
CA GLY A 51 -36.26 4.59 4.24
C GLY A 51 -36.37 3.96 5.64
N ASN A 52 -35.23 3.47 6.14
CA ASN A 52 -34.88 3.64 7.53
C ASN A 52 -33.37 3.41 7.74
N ALA A 53 -32.74 4.32 8.47
CA ALA A 53 -31.36 4.20 8.91
C ALA A 53 -31.27 3.10 9.99
N GLY A 54 -30.51 2.04 9.71
CA GLY A 54 -30.17 1.02 10.69
C GLY A 54 -28.97 1.48 11.52
N SER A 55 -29.23 1.93 12.75
CA SER A 55 -28.24 1.97 13.83
C SER A 55 -28.71 1.01 14.91
N GLY A 56 -28.04 -0.14 15.02
CA GLY A 56 -28.28 -1.14 16.06
C GLY A 56 -26.98 -1.45 16.77
N ALA A 57 -26.63 -0.62 17.77
CA ALA A 57 -25.66 -0.99 18.78
C ALA A 57 -26.39 -1.72 19.92
N THR A 58 -26.23 -3.03 19.99
CA THR A 58 -26.55 -3.83 21.17
C THR A 58 -25.44 -3.66 22.20
N ALA A 59 -25.72 -2.91 23.28
CA ALA A 59 -24.94 -2.95 24.51
C ALA A 59 -25.73 -3.75 25.56
N SER A 60 -25.20 -4.92 25.91
CA SER A 60 -25.66 -5.76 27.00
C SER A 60 -25.26 -5.14 28.34
N GLY A 61 -26.13 -5.26 29.35
CA GLY A 61 -25.97 -4.70 30.71
C GLY A 61 -24.81 -5.29 31.52
N GLY A 62 -24.60 -4.90 32.78
CA GLY A 62 -25.30 -3.96 33.65
C GLY A 62 -24.54 -3.88 35.00
N ALA A 63 -24.97 -2.99 35.90
CA ALA A 63 -24.89 -3.19 37.35
C ALA A 63 -25.67 -2.07 38.05
N ALA A 64 -26.49 -2.48 39.01
CA ALA A 64 -27.40 -1.64 39.77
C ALA A 64 -26.67 -0.72 40.75
N GLY A 65 -27.05 0.57 40.74
CA GLY A 65 -26.75 1.52 41.79
C GLY A 65 -28.05 2.17 42.26
N THR A 66 -28.44 1.87 43.49
CA THR A 66 -29.58 2.45 44.19
C THR A 66 -29.32 3.93 44.51
N GLY A 67 -30.20 4.83 44.08
CA GLY A 67 -30.08 6.26 44.40
C GLY A 67 -31.36 7.06 44.12
N THR A 68 -32.14 7.24 45.18
CA THR A 68 -32.94 8.43 45.57
C THR A 68 -33.79 9.16 44.51
N ALA A 69 -35.10 9.14 44.77
CA ALA A 69 -36.09 9.97 44.10
C ALA A 69 -35.78 11.47 44.23
N GLY A 70 -35.61 12.14 43.09
CA GLY A 70 -35.57 13.60 42.97
C GLY A 70 -36.54 14.03 41.88
N SER A 71 -37.55 14.81 42.25
CA SER A 71 -38.56 15.37 41.37
C SER A 71 -38.00 16.51 40.53
N GLY A 72 -38.35 16.52 39.24
CA GLY A 72 -38.52 17.75 38.45
C GLY A 72 -37.30 18.22 37.65
N ALA A 73 -37.39 18.09 36.32
CA ALA A 73 -37.22 19.20 35.38
C ALA A 73 -37.52 18.70 33.96
N ALA A 74 -38.57 19.26 33.35
CA ALA A 74 -38.74 19.24 31.90
C ALA A 74 -37.66 20.14 31.28
N GLY A 75 -36.86 19.59 30.36
CA GLY A 75 -35.76 20.30 29.70
C GLY A 75 -35.74 19.99 28.21
N ASN A 76 -35.97 21.03 27.42
CA ASN A 76 -36.15 21.12 25.98
C ASN A 76 -35.33 20.17 25.09
N GLY A 77 -36.00 19.69 24.04
CA GLY A 77 -35.36 19.13 22.86
C GLY A 77 -34.40 20.13 22.21
N GLY A 78 -33.14 19.71 22.07
CA GLY A 78 -32.13 20.39 21.28
C GLY A 78 -31.96 19.68 19.94
N THR A 79 -32.54 20.27 18.90
CA THR A 79 -32.14 20.07 17.52
C THR A 79 -30.68 20.47 17.35
N GLY A 80 -29.84 19.54 16.92
CA GLY A 80 -28.45 19.79 16.61
C GLY A 80 -27.94 18.76 15.62
N THR A 81 -28.31 18.94 14.35
CA THR A 81 -27.74 18.24 13.21
C THR A 81 -26.23 18.38 13.28
N ALA A 82 -25.52 17.27 13.52
CA ALA A 82 -24.07 17.24 13.37
C ALA A 82 -23.76 17.44 11.89
N GLY A 83 -23.56 18.71 11.50
CA GLY A 83 -22.96 19.06 10.24
C GLY A 83 -21.56 18.46 10.22
N GLY A 84 -21.40 17.35 9.51
CA GLY A 84 -20.09 16.81 9.20
C GLY A 84 -19.32 17.91 8.47
N SER A 85 -18.24 18.38 9.09
CA SER A 85 -17.22 19.17 8.42
C SER A 85 -16.67 18.34 7.28
N GLY A 86 -17.30 18.46 6.11
CA GLY A 86 -16.73 18.00 4.86
C GLY A 86 -15.51 18.87 4.61
N ASN A 87 -14.33 18.40 5.01
CA ASN A 87 -13.09 18.96 4.53
C ASN A 87 -13.15 18.84 3.00
N GLY A 88 -13.45 19.96 2.34
CA GLY A 88 -13.36 20.11 0.89
C GLY A 88 -11.90 19.93 0.49
N GLY A 89 -11.49 18.67 0.37
CA GLY A 89 -10.14 18.28 0.01
C GLY A 89 -9.92 18.58 -1.46
N ALA A 90 -9.00 19.49 -1.73
CA ALA A 90 -8.46 19.73 -3.05
C ALA A 90 -8.09 18.40 -3.73
N GLY A 91 -8.74 18.08 -4.85
CA GLY A 91 -8.30 17.05 -5.79
C GLY A 91 -8.06 15.64 -5.22
N GLY A 92 -8.75 15.26 -4.14
CA GLY A 92 -8.62 13.94 -3.53
C GLY A 92 -8.89 12.82 -4.53
N VAL A 93 -8.10 11.75 -4.46
CA VAL A 93 -8.38 10.52 -5.19
C VAL A 93 -9.78 10.00 -4.82
N PRO A 94 -10.52 9.42 -5.78
CA PRO A 94 -11.77 8.74 -5.48
C PRO A 94 -11.56 7.74 -4.33
N SER A 95 -12.50 7.72 -3.39
CA SER A 95 -12.37 6.95 -2.14
C SER A 95 -12.20 5.44 -2.36
N GLU A 96 -12.70 4.95 -3.49
CA GLU A 96 -12.61 3.59 -3.99
C GLU A 96 -11.16 3.15 -4.26
N TYR A 97 -10.28 4.08 -4.68
CA TYR A 97 -8.89 3.75 -4.95
C TYR A 97 -8.13 3.43 -3.68
N ALA A 98 -8.57 3.95 -2.53
CA ALA A 98 -7.94 3.66 -1.26
C ALA A 98 -8.49 2.39 -0.59
N ASN A 99 -9.51 1.71 -1.13
CA ASN A 99 -10.11 0.56 -0.45
C ASN A 99 -9.26 -0.70 -0.64
N CYS A 100 -9.02 -1.45 0.43
CA CYS A 100 -8.32 -2.73 0.39
C CYS A 100 -9.02 -3.76 1.28
N THR A 101 -8.87 -5.04 0.98
CA THR A 101 -9.43 -6.15 1.77
C THR A 101 -8.36 -6.92 2.55
N GLY A 102 -7.07 -6.69 2.26
CA GLY A 102 -5.99 -7.40 2.92
C GLY A 102 -4.60 -6.90 2.54
N PRO A 103 -3.55 -7.55 3.09
CA PRO A 103 -2.16 -7.21 2.81
C PRO A 103 -1.80 -7.39 1.33
N GLY A 104 -0.79 -6.65 0.86
CA GLY A 104 -0.29 -6.72 -0.52
C GLY A 104 -1.23 -6.18 -1.60
N GLN A 105 -2.32 -5.53 -1.22
CA GLN A 105 -3.20 -4.85 -2.16
C GLN A 105 -2.89 -3.37 -2.31
N CYS A 106 -2.08 -2.80 -1.42
CA CYS A 106 -1.80 -1.37 -1.43
C CYS A 106 -0.43 -1.10 -2.07
N LEU A 107 -0.35 -0.08 -2.90
CA LEU A 107 0.90 0.43 -3.46
C LEU A 107 0.94 1.96 -3.35
N LEU A 108 2.15 2.52 -3.34
CA LEU A 108 2.35 3.96 -3.42
C LEU A 108 2.55 4.36 -4.89
N VAL A 109 1.68 5.23 -5.40
CA VAL A 109 1.92 5.93 -6.65
C VAL A 109 2.36 7.37 -6.39
N PRO A 110 3.22 7.96 -7.24
CA PRO A 110 3.47 9.39 -7.21
C PRO A 110 2.18 10.18 -7.41
N SER A 111 2.05 11.33 -6.75
CA SER A 111 0.91 12.23 -6.92
C SER A 111 0.86 12.90 -8.31
N ASN A 112 1.97 12.84 -9.06
CA ASN A 112 2.14 13.34 -10.40
C ASN A 112 2.46 12.21 -11.40
N CYS A 113 2.37 12.49 -12.69
CA CYS A 113 2.54 11.45 -13.72
C CYS A 113 3.97 11.06 -14.02
N CYS A 114 4.92 11.93 -13.69
CA CYS A 114 6.31 11.78 -14.10
C CYS A 114 7.26 11.41 -12.95
N GLY A 115 6.72 11.19 -11.75
CA GLY A 115 7.54 11.07 -10.55
C GLY A 115 8.20 12.39 -10.17
N TYR A 116 9.28 12.28 -9.41
CA TYR A 116 10.00 13.42 -8.86
C TYR A 116 11.43 13.44 -9.38
N CYS A 117 11.99 14.63 -9.60
CA CYS A 117 13.42 14.79 -9.90
C CYS A 117 14.24 15.19 -8.68
N SER A 118 13.57 15.56 -7.60
CA SER A 118 14.17 15.83 -6.29
C SER A 118 13.97 14.63 -5.37
N GLU A 119 14.56 14.70 -4.18
CA GLU A 119 14.25 13.80 -3.07
C GLU A 119 12.75 13.90 -2.75
N PRO A 120 11.97 12.82 -2.93
CA PRO A 120 10.55 12.85 -2.73
C PRO A 120 10.22 12.70 -1.24
N LYS A 121 9.13 13.31 -0.80
CA LYS A 121 8.62 13.21 0.57
C LYS A 121 7.48 12.20 0.65
N LEU A 122 7.08 11.79 1.85
CA LEU A 122 5.99 10.82 2.00
C LEU A 122 4.65 11.39 1.48
N GLU A 123 4.42 12.69 1.64
CA GLU A 123 3.21 13.38 1.15
C GLU A 123 3.10 13.46 -0.37
N ASP A 124 4.22 13.23 -1.08
CA ASP A 124 4.29 13.23 -2.54
C ASP A 124 3.72 11.93 -3.14
N PHE A 125 3.34 10.97 -2.31
CA PHE A 125 2.77 9.70 -2.74
C PHE A 125 1.32 9.54 -2.28
N ILE A 126 0.56 8.86 -3.12
CA ILE A 126 -0.83 8.52 -2.89
C ILE A 126 -0.90 6.99 -2.72
N PRO A 127 -1.37 6.49 -1.55
CA PRO A 127 -1.62 5.08 -1.38
C PRO A 127 -2.89 4.70 -2.15
N ILE A 128 -2.80 3.74 -3.06
CA ILE A 128 -3.93 3.19 -3.81
C ILE A 128 -3.93 1.67 -3.73
N ASN A 129 -5.06 1.07 -4.05
CA ASN A 129 -5.17 -0.35 -4.29
C ASN A 129 -4.58 -0.66 -5.67
N SER A 130 -3.71 -1.66 -5.73
CA SER A 130 -2.97 -2.05 -6.93
C SER A 130 -3.87 -2.42 -8.10
N SER A 131 -5.09 -2.89 -7.84
CA SER A 131 -6.07 -3.18 -8.90
C SER A 131 -6.57 -1.94 -9.65
N PHE A 132 -6.41 -0.74 -9.07
CA PHE A 132 -6.77 0.54 -9.67
C PHE A 132 -5.58 1.31 -10.25
N GLU A 133 -4.38 0.74 -10.26
CA GLU A 133 -3.18 1.44 -10.75
C GLU A 133 -3.35 1.95 -12.18
N SER A 134 -3.80 1.08 -13.09
CA SER A 134 -4.03 1.45 -14.50
C SER A 134 -5.11 2.52 -14.65
N ALA A 135 -6.20 2.44 -13.89
CA ALA A 135 -7.27 3.44 -13.91
C ALA A 135 -6.79 4.78 -13.35
N PHE A 136 -6.04 4.77 -12.26
CA PHE A 136 -5.45 5.96 -11.66
C PHE A 136 -4.55 6.71 -12.64
N TYR A 137 -3.64 6.00 -13.32
CA TYR A 137 -2.81 6.62 -14.35
C TYR A 137 -3.62 7.05 -15.57
N GLY A 138 -4.62 6.29 -16.00
CA GLY A 138 -5.49 6.68 -17.12
C GLY A 138 -6.27 7.98 -16.87
N ASP A 139 -6.73 8.18 -15.63
CA ASP A 139 -7.48 9.38 -15.23
C ASP A 139 -6.60 10.60 -15.02
N ARG A 140 -5.39 10.40 -14.47
CA ARG A 140 -4.49 11.49 -14.05
C ARG A 140 -3.47 11.86 -15.11
N CYS A 141 -3.07 10.90 -15.93
CA CYS A 141 -1.96 11.02 -16.84
C CYS A 141 -2.43 10.90 -18.27
N SER A 142 -2.75 12.06 -18.86
CA SER A 142 -2.80 12.20 -20.32
C SER A 142 -1.40 12.01 -20.91
N THR A 143 -1.30 12.00 -22.24
CA THR A 143 -0.01 12.00 -22.95
C THR A 143 0.85 13.18 -22.48
N ILE A 144 1.85 12.91 -21.63
CA ILE A 144 2.77 13.88 -21.05
C ILE A 144 4.19 13.40 -21.36
N ASP A 145 5.01 14.30 -21.88
CA ASP A 145 6.44 14.08 -22.02
C ASP A 145 7.11 14.27 -20.65
N CYS A 146 7.43 13.16 -20.00
CA CYS A 146 8.12 13.18 -18.71
C CYS A 146 9.63 13.45 -18.88
N PRO A 147 10.24 14.24 -17.99
CA PRO A 147 11.67 14.44 -17.99
C PRO A 147 12.41 13.13 -17.70
N SER A 148 13.68 13.05 -18.09
CA SER A 148 14.52 11.86 -17.87
C SER A 148 14.91 11.63 -16.41
N CYS A 149 14.66 12.59 -15.51
CA CYS A 149 14.90 12.44 -14.08
C CYS A 149 13.68 11.79 -13.42
N ILE A 150 13.78 10.49 -13.16
CA ILE A 150 12.78 9.75 -12.40
C ILE A 150 13.48 9.25 -11.14
N THR A 151 13.19 9.87 -10.00
CA THR A 151 13.64 9.38 -8.70
C THR A 151 12.85 8.12 -8.38
N GLN A 152 13.57 7.08 -7.97
CA GLN A 152 12.98 5.84 -7.48
C GLN A 152 12.28 6.11 -6.14
N LEU A 153 11.22 5.34 -5.85
CA LEU A 153 10.58 5.38 -4.54
C LEU A 153 11.63 5.07 -3.45
N PRO A 154 11.79 5.94 -2.43
CA PRO A 154 12.69 5.66 -1.30
C PRO A 154 12.34 4.33 -0.65
N GLY A 155 13.36 3.55 -0.30
CA GLY A 155 13.15 2.19 0.21
C GLY A 155 12.37 2.13 1.53
N ASN A 156 12.30 3.24 2.27
CA ASN A 156 11.58 3.35 3.53
C ASN A 156 10.11 3.77 3.38
N PHE A 157 9.62 4.10 2.18
CA PHE A 157 8.21 4.46 1.97
C PHE A 157 7.43 3.27 1.45
N THR A 158 6.23 3.05 1.98
CA THR A 158 5.34 1.95 1.57
C THR A 158 3.87 2.28 1.78
N ALA A 159 2.98 1.43 1.26
CA ALA A 159 1.55 1.50 1.52
C ALA A 159 1.09 0.23 2.21
N ILE A 160 0.24 0.32 3.23
CA ILE A 160 -0.28 -0.83 3.98
C ILE A 160 -1.79 -0.77 4.07
N CYS A 161 -2.44 -1.92 4.02
CA CYS A 161 -3.88 -2.03 4.26
C CYS A 161 -4.19 -2.01 5.76
N ARG A 162 -4.84 -0.96 6.24
CA ARG A 162 -5.29 -0.79 7.64
C ARG A 162 -6.77 -0.44 7.67
N ALA A 163 -7.54 -1.21 8.44
CA ALA A 163 -8.99 -1.00 8.59
C ALA A 163 -9.74 -0.86 7.25
N GLY A 164 -9.34 -1.65 6.24
CA GLY A 164 -9.95 -1.64 4.90
C GLY A 164 -9.51 -0.49 3.99
N ARG A 165 -8.45 0.24 4.37
CA ARG A 165 -7.94 1.41 3.64
C ARG A 165 -6.42 1.34 3.44
N CYS A 166 -5.96 1.75 2.27
CA CYS A 166 -4.54 1.93 1.99
C CYS A 166 -4.04 3.19 2.66
N GLU A 167 -3.04 3.04 3.52
CA GLU A 167 -2.36 4.13 4.22
C GLU A 167 -0.91 4.21 3.75
N ARG A 168 -0.40 5.44 3.56
CA ARG A 168 1.02 5.68 3.33
C ARG A 168 1.76 5.55 4.65
N VAL A 169 2.89 4.86 4.63
CA VAL A 169 3.69 4.56 5.80
C VAL A 169 5.15 4.82 5.47
N ASN A 170 5.82 5.60 6.31
CA ASN A 170 7.26 5.53 6.41
C ASN A 170 7.59 4.40 7.39
N VAL A 171 8.35 3.42 6.93
CA VAL A 171 8.72 2.22 7.71
C VAL A 171 9.31 2.64 9.06
N TYR A 172 10.16 3.66 9.07
CA TYR A 172 10.80 4.17 10.27
C TYR A 172 9.86 4.88 11.24
N ASP A 173 8.60 5.13 10.91
CA ASP A 173 7.62 5.76 11.80
C ASP A 173 6.59 4.77 12.35
N ASP A 174 6.64 3.50 11.91
CA ASP A 174 5.69 2.46 12.26
C ASP A 174 6.29 1.42 13.20
N ASP A 175 5.93 1.49 14.48
CA ASP A 175 6.45 0.57 15.50
C ASP A 175 6.10 -0.90 15.24
N LYS A 176 5.09 -1.20 14.41
CA LYS A 176 4.80 -2.58 14.00
C LYS A 176 5.79 -3.12 12.98
N LEU A 177 6.47 -2.24 12.24
CA LEU A 177 7.43 -2.61 11.20
C LEU A 177 8.86 -2.57 11.71
N VAL A 178 9.18 -1.70 12.67
CA VAL A 178 10.53 -1.56 13.19
C VAL A 178 10.67 -1.94 14.66
N GLY A 179 9.59 -2.26 15.38
CA GLY A 179 9.68 -2.61 16.80
C GLY A 179 10.52 -3.86 17.06
N CYS A 180 11.38 -3.81 18.07
CA CYS A 180 12.23 -4.93 18.49
C CYS A 180 12.47 -4.94 19.99
N GLU A 181 12.75 -6.12 20.55
CA GLU A 181 13.25 -6.25 21.92
C GLU A 181 14.76 -6.50 21.94
N ARG A 182 15.26 -7.20 20.91
CA ARG A 182 16.67 -7.58 20.75
C ARG A 182 17.11 -7.46 19.30
N THR A 183 18.42 -7.43 19.08
CA THR A 183 19.02 -7.31 17.75
C THR A 183 18.63 -8.46 16.82
N GLU A 184 18.39 -9.67 17.34
CA GLU A 184 17.98 -10.82 16.51
C GLU A 184 16.55 -10.71 15.98
N ASP A 185 15.75 -9.79 16.52
CA ASP A 185 14.40 -9.51 16.02
C ASP A 185 14.43 -8.62 14.77
N CYS A 186 15.59 -8.02 14.46
CA CYS A 186 15.79 -7.14 13.32
C CYS A 186 16.47 -7.86 12.15
N GLN A 187 16.10 -7.49 10.93
CA GLN A 187 16.75 -7.92 9.70
C GLN A 187 17.00 -6.75 8.77
N LEU A 188 18.12 -6.82 8.03
CA LEU A 188 18.34 -5.94 6.89
C LEU A 188 17.44 -6.38 5.74
N ARG A 189 17.03 -5.41 4.93
CA ARG A 189 16.20 -5.61 3.75
C ARG A 189 16.44 -4.51 2.72
N TRP A 190 16.29 -4.87 1.45
CA TRP A 190 16.23 -3.92 0.35
C TRP A 190 14.80 -3.49 0.04
N GLY A 191 14.47 -2.28 0.46
CA GLY A 191 13.17 -1.66 0.24
C GLY A 191 12.05 -2.25 1.09
N SER A 192 10.88 -1.62 0.98
CA SER A 192 9.68 -1.91 1.78
C SER A 192 8.61 -2.70 1.02
N GLN A 193 8.93 -3.17 -0.18
CA GLN A 193 8.03 -3.93 -1.05
C GLN A 193 7.99 -5.40 -0.64
N CYS A 194 6.99 -6.17 -1.09
CA CYS A 194 6.90 -7.61 -0.80
C CYS A 194 8.17 -8.39 -1.15
N CYS A 195 8.79 -8.06 -2.29
CA CYS A 195 10.02 -8.66 -2.74
C CYS A 195 11.14 -7.63 -2.75
N GLU A 196 12.33 -8.07 -2.38
CA GLU A 196 13.53 -7.26 -2.48
C GLU A 196 13.91 -7.05 -3.96
N ALA A 197 14.36 -5.84 -4.28
CA ALA A 197 14.94 -5.60 -5.59
C ALA A 197 16.30 -6.31 -5.69
N CYS A 198 16.54 -7.01 -6.80
CA CYS A 198 17.82 -7.72 -7.00
C CYS A 198 19.01 -6.81 -7.33
N ALA A 199 18.76 -5.54 -7.66
CA ALA A 199 19.79 -4.53 -7.91
C ALA A 199 19.41 -3.22 -7.20
N PRO A 200 19.37 -3.23 -5.87
CA PRO A 200 18.91 -2.09 -5.08
C PRO A 200 20.00 -1.02 -4.99
N SER A 201 19.59 0.22 -4.83
CA SER A 201 20.49 1.32 -4.51
C SER A 201 20.72 1.41 -2.99
N PRO A 202 21.86 1.95 -2.51
CA PRO A 202 22.17 1.98 -1.07
C PRO A 202 21.12 2.68 -0.19
N ASP A 203 20.42 3.68 -0.74
CA ASP A 203 19.30 4.38 -0.12
C ASP A 203 18.03 3.52 0.08
N GLN A 204 18.01 2.31 -0.50
CA GLN A 204 16.97 1.33 -0.26
C GLN A 204 17.26 0.39 0.90
N LEU A 205 18.45 0.46 1.50
CA LEU A 205 18.76 -0.39 2.65
C LEU A 205 17.96 0.08 3.86
N ILE A 206 17.13 -0.80 4.41
CA ILE A 206 16.36 -0.55 5.61
C ILE A 206 16.57 -1.68 6.63
N ALA A 207 16.30 -1.39 7.90
CA ALA A 207 16.22 -2.39 8.96
C ALA A 207 14.77 -2.48 9.44
N VAL A 208 14.25 -3.70 9.52
CA VAL A 208 12.86 -3.98 9.89
C VAL A 208 12.79 -5.14 10.87
N ALA A 209 11.69 -5.22 11.60
CA ALA A 209 11.35 -6.38 12.40
C ALA A 209 11.10 -7.59 11.49
N HIS A 210 11.64 -8.74 11.88
CA HIS A 210 11.64 -9.96 11.07
C HIS A 210 10.22 -10.40 10.67
N GLY A 211 9.99 -10.61 9.37
CA GLY A 211 8.73 -11.12 8.83
C GLY A 211 7.58 -10.10 8.74
N THR A 212 7.77 -8.87 9.20
CA THR A 212 6.68 -7.86 9.26
C THR A 212 6.34 -7.28 7.90
N ILE A 213 7.33 -7.00 7.06
CA ILE A 213 7.09 -6.49 5.70
C ILE A 213 6.37 -7.54 4.86
N GLU A 214 6.81 -8.80 4.92
CA GLU A 214 6.22 -9.91 4.18
C GLU A 214 4.75 -10.11 4.55
N GLN A 215 4.41 -10.06 5.84
CA GLN A 215 3.03 -10.17 6.33
C GLN A 215 2.13 -9.03 5.85
N ASN A 216 2.66 -7.81 5.75
CA ASN A 216 1.89 -6.64 5.35
C ASN A 216 1.82 -6.44 3.83
N GLN A 217 2.82 -6.91 3.08
CA GLN A 217 3.01 -6.61 1.67
C GLN A 217 2.82 -7.79 0.72
N CYS A 218 3.00 -9.03 1.13
CA CYS A 218 3.03 -10.15 0.18
C CYS A 218 1.69 -10.78 -0.16
N GLY A 219 0.60 -10.34 0.47
CA GLY A 219 -0.75 -10.82 0.16
C GLY A 219 -0.82 -12.34 0.04
N ASN A 220 -1.27 -12.84 -1.12
CA ASN A 220 -1.46 -14.27 -1.42
C ASN A 220 -0.15 -15.09 -1.56
N GLY A 221 0.98 -14.61 -1.06
CA GLY A 221 2.23 -15.36 -1.01
C GLY A 221 2.83 -15.61 -2.39
N ILE A 222 2.77 -14.61 -3.28
CA ILE A 222 3.47 -14.68 -4.56
C ILE A 222 4.96 -14.87 -4.25
N PRO A 223 5.59 -15.96 -4.75
CA PRO A 223 7.00 -16.20 -4.47
C PRO A 223 7.83 -15.10 -5.10
N CYS A 224 8.78 -14.59 -4.33
CA CYS A 224 9.73 -13.60 -4.86
C CYS A 224 10.70 -14.28 -5.83
N PRO A 225 11.05 -13.62 -6.95
CA PRO A 225 12.07 -14.12 -7.85
C PRO A 225 13.38 -14.29 -7.08
N GLU A 226 14.10 -15.38 -7.34
CA GLU A 226 15.41 -15.60 -6.75
C GLU A 226 16.37 -14.51 -7.26
N CYS A 227 16.87 -13.69 -6.35
CA CYS A 227 17.92 -12.74 -6.68
C CYS A 227 19.27 -13.48 -6.67
N PRO A 228 20.04 -13.45 -7.77
CA PRO A 228 21.28 -14.22 -7.88
C PRO A 228 22.39 -13.76 -6.91
N THR A 229 22.25 -12.58 -6.27
CA THR A 229 23.09 -12.15 -5.13
C THR A 229 22.55 -10.85 -4.50
N PRO A 230 21.52 -10.89 -3.62
CA PRO A 230 21.25 -9.76 -2.74
C PRO A 230 22.29 -9.79 -1.61
N GLY A 231 23.51 -9.37 -1.94
CA GLY A 231 24.52 -9.14 -0.91
C GLY A 231 24.20 -7.83 -0.22
N TYR A 232 23.88 -7.86 1.06
CA TYR A 232 23.93 -6.66 1.89
C TYR A 232 25.38 -6.15 1.95
N PRO A 233 25.60 -4.83 2.12
CA PRO A 233 26.95 -4.31 2.35
C PRO A 233 27.58 -5.04 3.54
N SER A 234 28.83 -5.46 3.42
CA SER A 234 29.51 -6.27 4.46
C SER A 234 29.75 -5.52 5.76
N ASP A 235 29.69 -4.19 5.71
CA ASP A 235 29.81 -3.26 6.82
C ASP A 235 28.46 -2.88 7.44
N ALA A 236 27.33 -3.28 6.85
CA ALA A 236 26.00 -2.98 7.37
C ALA A 236 25.45 -4.13 8.23
N SER A 237 24.81 -3.78 9.35
CA SER A 237 24.03 -4.68 10.21
C SER A 237 22.68 -4.05 10.59
N ALA A 238 21.71 -4.89 10.95
CA ALA A 238 20.49 -4.43 11.60
C ALA A 238 20.66 -4.57 13.12
N GLU A 239 20.40 -3.51 13.87
CA GLU A 239 20.50 -3.52 15.34
C GLU A 239 19.22 -3.00 15.99
N CYS A 240 18.93 -3.50 17.18
CA CYS A 240 17.82 -3.01 17.98
C CYS A 240 18.27 -1.86 18.88
N ILE A 241 17.96 -0.62 18.49
CA ILE A 241 18.35 0.60 19.19
C ILE A 241 17.09 1.32 19.66
N ASN A 242 16.96 1.54 20.97
CA ASN A 242 15.79 2.16 21.59
C ASN A 242 14.46 1.47 21.21
N GLN A 243 14.46 0.13 21.20
CA GLN A 243 13.31 -0.71 20.81
C GLN A 243 12.89 -0.57 19.34
N ARG A 244 13.80 -0.10 18.48
CA ARG A 244 13.54 0.07 17.04
C ARG A 244 14.72 -0.48 16.22
N CYS A 245 14.41 -1.18 15.14
CA CYS A 245 15.37 -1.67 14.19
C CYS A 245 15.98 -0.51 13.42
N ALA A 246 17.30 -0.43 13.42
CA ALA A 246 18.08 0.57 12.71
C ALA A 246 19.21 -0.10 11.92
N VAL A 247 19.57 0.51 10.79
CA VAL A 247 20.77 0.13 10.04
C VAL A 247 21.98 0.75 10.73
N VAL A 248 22.98 -0.06 11.05
CA VAL A 248 24.25 0.36 11.65
C VAL A 248 25.38 0.00 10.71
N TYR A 249 26.34 0.91 10.54
CA TYR A 249 27.54 0.66 9.75
C TYR A 249 28.76 0.53 10.66
N ALA A 250 29.61 -0.46 10.40
CA ALA A 250 30.90 -0.58 11.05
C ALA A 250 31.79 0.62 10.66
N ASN A 251 32.16 1.44 11.64
CA ASN A 251 33.08 2.57 11.46
C ASN A 251 34.54 2.11 11.33
#